data_AF-A0A383AMF4-F1
#
_entry.id   AF-A0A383AMF4-F1
#
_cell.length_a   1.000
_cell.length_b   1.000
_cell.length_c   1.000
_cell.angle_alpha   90.00
_cell.angle_beta   90.00
_cell.angle_gamma   90.00
#
_symmetry.space_group_name_H-M   'P 1'
#
loop_
_entity.id
_entity.type
_entity.pdbx_description
1 polymer ?
#
loop_
_entity_poly.entity_id
_entity_poly.type
_entity_poly.pdbx_seq_one_letter_code
_entity_poly.pdbx_strand_id
1 'polypeptide(L)'
;MPKGDCYKANGRIVMKKMSASDAKNWILCHGVGILQTDGKPFGHAWVENGSRCIDKSNDQDINLPKKLYYQLGNFPVKGYKIYKYTPEQTGLAMVRNKHWGPWDLKPPR
;
A
#
# COMPACT_ATOMS: atom_id res chain seq x y z
N MET A 1 -15.67 -8.74 6.68
CA MET A 1 -14.32 -9.19 7.10
C MET A 1 -13.30 -8.47 6.24
N PRO A 2 -12.29 -7.79 6.81
CA PRO A 2 -11.19 -7.26 6.02
C PRO A 2 -10.48 -8.46 5.37
N LYS A 3 -10.52 -8.57 4.04
CA LYS A 3 -10.06 -9.77 3.34
C LYS A 3 -8.52 -9.92 3.35
N GLY A 4 -7.80 -8.96 3.93
CA GLY A 4 -6.34 -8.93 3.92
C GLY A 4 -5.75 -8.74 2.52
N ASP A 5 -6.58 -8.41 1.53
CA ASP A 5 -6.19 -8.38 0.12
C ASP A 5 -5.50 -7.06 -0.28
N CYS A 6 -5.29 -6.11 0.64
CA CYS A 6 -4.69 -4.80 0.30
C CYS A 6 -3.31 -4.95 -0.37
N TYR A 7 -2.46 -5.82 0.16
CA TYR A 7 -1.15 -6.13 -0.41
C TYR A 7 -1.25 -6.69 -1.83
N LYS A 8 -2.14 -7.66 -2.04
CA LYS A 8 -2.32 -8.35 -3.32
C LYS A 8 -3.01 -7.46 -4.36
N ALA A 9 -4.06 -6.73 -3.96
CA ALA A 9 -4.81 -5.84 -4.83
C ALA A 9 -3.94 -4.69 -5.31
N ASN A 10 -3.29 -3.98 -4.39
CA ASN A 10 -2.46 -2.82 -4.71
C ASN A 10 -1.15 -3.23 -5.39
N GLY A 11 -0.52 -4.34 -4.96
CA GLY A 11 0.63 -4.89 -5.66
C GLY A 11 0.31 -5.26 -7.10
N ARG A 12 -0.85 -5.87 -7.38
CA ARG A 12 -1.27 -6.18 -8.77
C ARG A 12 -1.42 -4.93 -9.64
N ILE A 13 -1.90 -3.83 -9.08
CA ILE A 13 -2.02 -2.56 -9.82
C ILE A 13 -0.62 -2.09 -10.25
N VAL A 14 0.30 -2.04 -9.31
CA VAL A 14 1.68 -1.60 -9.56
C VAL A 14 2.37 -2.51 -10.57
N MET A 15 2.22 -3.83 -10.44
CA MET A 15 2.78 -4.79 -11.40
C MET A 15 2.19 -4.65 -12.80
N LYS A 16 0.88 -4.40 -12.93
CA LYS A 16 0.25 -4.12 -14.25
C LYS A 16 0.76 -2.82 -14.87
N LYS A 17 1.22 -1.87 -14.05
CA LYS A 17 1.75 -0.57 -14.47
C LYS A 17 3.27 -0.58 -14.64
N MET A 18 3.94 -1.70 -14.38
CA MET A 18 5.39 -1.85 -14.54
C MET A 18 5.85 -1.61 -15.98
N SER A 19 5.04 -1.97 -16.98
CA SER A 19 5.34 -1.75 -18.40
C SER A 19 4.86 -0.40 -18.94
N ALA A 20 4.24 0.45 -18.10
CA ALA A 20 3.81 1.78 -18.53
C ALA A 20 4.99 2.75 -18.56
N SER A 21 4.96 3.74 -19.46
CA SER A 21 5.99 4.79 -19.54
C SER A 21 6.13 5.59 -18.23
N ASP A 22 5.05 5.65 -17.46
CA ASP A 22 4.96 6.28 -16.14
C ASP A 22 5.17 5.30 -14.96
N ALA A 23 5.69 4.09 -15.18
CA ALA A 23 5.91 3.07 -14.14
C ALA A 23 6.60 3.62 -12.87
N LYS A 24 7.61 4.47 -13.04
CA LYS A 24 8.33 5.13 -11.92
C LYS A 24 7.45 5.95 -10.99
N ASN A 25 6.28 6.40 -11.46
CA ASN A 25 5.33 7.17 -10.66
C ASN A 25 4.46 6.27 -9.78
N TRP A 26 4.34 4.97 -10.11
CA TRP A 26 3.53 3.99 -9.38
C TRP A 26 4.34 3.34 -8.26
N ILE A 27 4.20 3.88 -7.05
CA ILE A 27 4.93 3.42 -5.88
C ILE A 27 4.01 2.63 -4.98
N LEU A 28 4.33 1.35 -4.75
CA LEU A 28 3.64 0.55 -3.74
C LEU A 28 4.11 0.97 -2.35
N CYS A 29 3.18 1.36 -1.49
CA CYS A 29 3.45 1.77 -0.12
C CYS A 29 2.90 0.73 0.85
N HIS A 30 3.74 0.27 1.78
CA HIS A 30 3.35 -0.56 2.91
C HIS A 30 3.50 0.26 4.19
N GLY A 31 2.43 0.37 4.98
CA GLY A 31 2.43 1.09 6.25
C GLY A 31 1.46 0.47 7.24
N VAL A 32 1.35 1.08 8.41
CA VAL A 32 0.33 0.71 9.41
C VAL A 32 -0.76 1.75 9.36
N GLY A 33 -2.00 1.30 9.14
CA GLY A 33 -3.21 2.13 9.23
C GLY A 33 -3.94 1.86 10.54
N ILE A 34 -4.88 2.72 10.90
CA ILE A 34 -5.78 2.51 12.05
C ILE A 34 -7.15 2.11 11.50
N LEU A 35 -7.65 0.94 11.91
CA LEU A 35 -8.99 0.49 11.54
C LEU A 35 -10.02 1.41 12.21
N GLN A 36 -10.85 2.06 11.40
CA GLN A 36 -11.91 2.96 11.91
C GLN A 36 -12.95 2.22 12.77
N THR A 37 -13.14 0.93 12.56
CA THR A 37 -14.12 0.12 13.33
C THR A 37 -13.66 -0.16 14.75
N ASP A 38 -12.37 -0.47 14.94
CA ASP A 38 -11.84 -1.01 16.20
C ASP A 38 -10.78 -0.12 16.84
N GLY A 39 -10.33 0.94 16.15
CA GLY A 39 -9.23 1.82 16.57
C GLY A 39 -7.85 1.14 16.63
N LYS A 40 -7.73 -0.09 16.12
CA LYS A 40 -6.50 -0.89 16.23
C LYS A 40 -5.57 -0.68 15.03
N PRO A 41 -4.25 -0.63 15.23
CA PRO A 41 -3.29 -0.58 14.14
C PRO A 41 -3.29 -1.90 13.37
N PHE A 42 -3.24 -1.84 12.04
CA PHE A 42 -3.18 -3.00 11.15
C PHE A 42 -2.25 -2.75 9.96
N GLY A 43 -1.69 -3.82 9.39
CA GLY A 43 -0.92 -3.74 8.17
C GLY A 43 -1.77 -3.29 6.99
N HIS A 44 -1.37 -2.19 6.35
CA HIS A 44 -2.03 -1.64 5.19
C HIS A 44 -1.06 -1.46 4.01
N ALA A 45 -1.59 -1.60 2.81
CA ALA A 45 -0.86 -1.32 1.58
C ALA A 45 -1.72 -0.46 0.67
N TRP A 46 -1.10 0.53 0.02
CA TRP A 46 -1.75 1.40 -0.96
C TRP A 46 -0.76 1.78 -2.06
N VAL A 47 -1.26 2.34 -3.15
CA VAL A 47 -0.42 2.79 -4.26
C VAL A 47 -0.35 4.31 -4.27
N GLU A 48 0.84 4.86 -4.39
CA GLU A 48 1.03 6.28 -4.70
C GLU A 48 1.26 6.44 -6.20
N ASN A 49 0.52 7.35 -6.82
CA ASN A 49 0.81 7.82 -8.17
C ASN A 49 0.98 9.33 -8.13
N GLY A 50 2.24 9.78 -8.12
CA GLY A 50 2.60 11.20 -8.01
C GLY A 50 2.01 11.85 -6.74
N SER A 51 1.00 12.70 -6.91
CA SER A 51 0.32 13.43 -5.84
C SER A 51 -0.96 12.75 -5.32
N ARG A 52 -1.31 11.57 -5.83
CA ARG A 52 -2.52 10.82 -5.46
C ARG A 52 -2.19 9.49 -4.80
N CYS A 53 -3.07 9.05 -3.91
CA CYS A 53 -3.08 7.73 -3.31
C CYS A 53 -4.28 6.96 -3.85
N ILE A 54 -4.00 5.77 -4.39
CA ILE A 54 -4.96 4.84 -4.94
C ILE A 54 -4.95 3.60 -4.05
N ASP A 55 -6.11 3.24 -3.53
CA ASP A 55 -6.30 2.03 -2.77
C ASP A 55 -7.55 1.30 -3.27
N LYS A 56 -7.35 0.11 -3.83
CA LYS A 56 -8.43 -0.76 -4.33
C LYS A 56 -8.72 -1.95 -3.43
N SER A 57 -8.37 -1.86 -2.15
CA SER A 57 -8.57 -2.94 -1.19
C SER A 57 -10.03 -3.03 -0.73
N ASN A 58 -10.45 -4.23 -0.30
CA ASN A 58 -11.79 -4.49 0.27
C ASN A 58 -12.96 -4.01 -0.61
N ASP A 59 -12.87 -4.18 -1.94
CA ASP A 59 -13.89 -3.76 -2.91
C ASP A 59 -14.16 -2.23 -2.92
N GLN A 60 -13.26 -1.44 -2.31
CA GLN A 60 -13.29 0.03 -2.38
C GLN A 60 -12.44 0.51 -3.57
N ASP A 61 -12.74 1.71 -4.06
CA ASP A 61 -11.92 2.42 -5.04
C ASP A 61 -11.62 3.82 -4.49
N ILE A 62 -10.63 3.87 -3.59
CA ILE A 62 -10.21 5.13 -2.99
C ILE A 62 -9.18 5.76 -3.91
N ASN A 63 -9.47 6.96 -4.41
CA ASN A 63 -8.53 7.77 -5.18
C ASN A 63 -8.55 9.19 -4.63
N LEU A 64 -7.65 9.47 -3.69
CA LEU A 64 -7.61 10.73 -2.96
C LEU A 64 -6.25 11.41 -3.15
N PRO A 65 -6.20 12.76 -3.04
CA PRO A 65 -4.92 13.46 -2.92
C PRO A 65 -4.12 12.90 -1.75
N LYS A 66 -2.82 12.71 -1.95
CA LYS A 66 -1.91 12.12 -0.96
C LYS A 66 -2.01 12.79 0.40
N LYS A 67 -2.09 14.13 0.43
CA LYS A 67 -2.25 14.90 1.67
C LYS A 67 -3.50 14.47 2.44
N LEU A 68 -4.65 14.38 1.76
CA LEU A 68 -5.91 14.00 2.36
C LEU A 68 -5.90 12.52 2.79
N TYR A 69 -5.37 11.64 1.95
CA TYR A 69 -5.28 10.21 2.28
C TYR A 69 -4.42 9.95 3.53
N TYR A 70 -3.28 10.62 3.63
CA TYR A 70 -2.40 10.53 4.80
C TYR A 70 -3.05 11.10 6.06
N GLN A 71 -3.79 12.21 5.95
CA GLN A 71 -4.54 12.79 7.06
C GLN A 71 -5.68 11.88 7.53
N LEU A 72 -6.46 11.31 6.61
CA LEU A 72 -7.58 10.43 6.93
C LEU A 72 -7.12 9.11 7.57
N GLY A 73 -6.04 8.53 7.04
CA GLY A 73 -5.46 7.29 7.57
C GLY A 73 -4.52 7.49 8.76
N ASN A 74 -4.28 8.74 9.15
CA ASN A 74 -3.35 9.13 10.22
C ASN A 74 -1.93 8.54 10.00
N PHE A 75 -1.47 8.56 8.75
CA PHE A 75 -0.19 8.01 8.32
C PHE A 75 0.94 9.06 8.40
N PRO A 76 2.17 8.67 8.79
CA PRO A 76 2.53 7.41 9.41
C PRO A 76 2.00 7.31 10.84
N VAL A 77 1.48 6.13 11.22
CA VAL A 77 1.11 5.86 12.61
C VAL A 77 2.37 5.91 13.47
N LYS A 78 2.29 6.58 14.63
CA LYS A 78 3.43 6.78 15.54
C LYS A 78 4.13 5.45 15.87
N GLY A 79 5.43 5.37 15.60
CA GLY A 79 6.24 4.17 15.81
C GLY A 79 6.39 3.26 14.58
N TYR A 80 5.68 3.54 13.48
CA TYR A 80 5.76 2.76 12.24
C TYR A 80 6.26 3.61 11.07
N LYS A 81 7.13 3.02 10.24
CA LYS A 81 7.61 3.62 9.00
C LYS A 81 6.77 3.15 7.83
N ILE A 82 6.67 3.99 6.80
CA ILE A 82 6.06 3.63 5.52
C ILE A 82 7.18 3.20 4.59
N TYR A 83 7.10 1.97 4.11
CA TYR A 83 8.02 1.43 3.13
C TYR A 83 7.47 1.66 1.73
N LYS A 84 8.33 2.09 0.82
CA LYS A 84 7.96 2.48 -0.54
C LYS A 84 8.77 1.65 -1.52
N TYR A 85 8.07 1.06 -2.48
CA TYR A 85 8.66 0.18 -3.47
C TYR A 85 8.24 0.63 -4.87
N THR A 86 9.20 0.77 -5.78
CA THR A 86 8.92 0.93 -7.20
C THR A 86 8.28 -0.35 -7.77
N PRO A 87 7.74 -0.34 -8.99
CA PRO A 87 7.20 -1.55 -9.59
C PRO A 87 8.24 -2.66 -9.74
N GLU A 88 9.48 -2.30 -10.07
CA GLU A 88 10.59 -3.25 -10.17
C GLU A 88 10.93 -3.85 -8.80
N GLN A 89 11.02 -3.01 -7.75
CA GLN A 89 11.25 -3.48 -6.38
C GLN A 89 10.10 -4.36 -5.89
N THR A 90 8.86 -4.01 -6.24
CA THR A 90 7.66 -4.79 -5.93
C THR A 90 7.77 -6.17 -6.57
N GLY A 91 8.04 -6.25 -7.88
CA GLY A 91 8.19 -7.52 -8.58
C GLY A 91 9.34 -8.36 -8.03
N LEU A 92 10.50 -7.74 -7.77
CA LEU A 92 11.66 -8.42 -7.20
C LEU A 92 11.37 -8.98 -5.81
N ALA A 93 10.73 -8.19 -4.95
CA ALA A 93 10.40 -8.60 -3.59
C ALA A 93 9.30 -9.67 -3.57
N MET A 94 8.34 -9.62 -4.50
CA MET A 94 7.37 -10.70 -4.68
C MET A 94 8.04 -12.02 -5.08
N VAL A 95 8.96 -11.99 -6.05
CA VAL A 95 9.67 -13.21 -6.50
C VAL A 95 10.53 -13.77 -5.38
N ARG A 96 11.24 -12.90 -4.64
CA ARG A 96 12.10 -13.30 -3.51
C ARG A 96 11.31 -13.91 -2.35
N ASN A 97 10.21 -13.27 -1.96
CA ASN A 97 9.47 -13.67 -0.76
C ASN A 97 8.30 -14.62 -1.07
N LYS A 98 7.88 -14.78 -2.33
CA LYS A 98 6.72 -15.57 -2.77
C LYS A 98 5.36 -15.12 -2.16
N HIS A 99 5.28 -13.91 -1.62
CA HIS A 99 4.04 -13.27 -1.15
C HIS A 99 4.04 -11.76 -1.47
N TRP A 100 2.85 -11.13 -1.42
CA TRP A 100 2.62 -9.72 -1.82
C TRP A 100 3.02 -8.67 -0.77
N GLY A 101 3.60 -9.11 0.35
CA GLY A 101 3.91 -8.30 1.52
C GLY A 101 3.14 -8.77 2.77
N PRO A 102 3.32 -8.07 3.91
CA PRO A 102 4.36 -7.06 4.11
C PRO A 102 5.77 -7.69 4.11
N TRP A 103 6.77 -7.05 3.49
CA TRP A 103 8.15 -7.57 3.43
C TRP A 103 9.02 -7.00 4.54
N ASP A 104 9.28 -5.69 4.51
CA ASP A 104 10.08 -5.01 5.54
C ASP A 104 9.23 -4.46 6.70
N LEU A 105 7.94 -4.23 6.42
CA LEU A 105 7.01 -3.77 7.43
C LEU A 105 6.66 -4.93 8.38
N LYS A 106 6.78 -4.70 9.68
CA LYS A 106 6.27 -5.59 10.72
C LYS A 106 5.00 -4.96 11.33
N PRO A 107 3.82 -5.15 10.73
CA PRO A 107 2.61 -4.64 11.31
C PRO A 107 2.27 -5.41 12.60
N PRO A 108 1.59 -4.76 13.56
CA PRO A 108 1.19 -5.40 14.81
C PRO A 108 0.09 -6.45 14.66
N ARG A 109 -0.56 -6.52 13.49
CA ARG A 109 -1.61 -7.46 13.08
C ARG A 109 -1.57 -7.68 11.58
#